data_AF-Q21N93-F1
#
_entry.id   AF-Q21N93-F1
#
_cell.length_a   1.000
_cell.length_b   1.000
_cell.length_c   1.000
_cell.angle_alpha   90.00
_cell.angle_beta   90.00
_cell.angle_gamma   90.00
#
_symmetry.space_group_name_H-M   'P 1'
#
loop_
_entity.id
_entity.type
_entity.pdbx_description
1 polymer ?
#
loop_
_entity_poly.entity_id
_entity_poly.type
_entity_poly.pdbx_seq_one_letter_code
_entity_poly.pdbx_strand_id
1 'polypeptide(L)'
;MEFKLIKKIILAMCLASGISACTSTATVDKYEGLADASRERSARLGELPGTPDNLDAIRNADQQAQQYESQAHHARKHSSFMAFVTDAIFDLILD
;
A
#
# COMPACT_ATOMS: atom_id res chain seq x y z
N MET A 1 34.68 3.93 22.48
CA MET A 1 34.40 2.87 21.48
C MET A 1 32.91 2.76 21.11
N GLU A 2 31.99 3.31 21.89
CA GLU A 2 30.53 3.03 21.75
C GLU A 2 29.83 3.73 20.57
N PHE A 3 30.32 4.90 20.13
CA PHE A 3 29.72 5.63 19.00
C PHE A 3 29.71 4.86 17.66
N LYS A 4 30.71 4.00 17.44
CA LYS A 4 30.80 3.17 16.22
C LYS A 4 29.77 2.04 16.21
N LEU A 5 29.33 1.58 17.38
CA LEU A 5 28.31 0.54 17.51
C LEU A 5 26.92 1.13 17.25
N ILE A 6 26.64 2.31 17.81
CA ILE A 6 25.39 3.04 17.61
C ILE A 6 25.19 3.37 16.12
N LYS A 7 26.19 3.92 15.42
CA LYS A 7 26.07 4.19 13.98
C LYS A 7 25.77 2.93 13.14
N LYS A 8 26.31 1.77 13.52
CA LYS A 8 26.04 0.50 12.81
C LYS A 8 24.62 -0.02 13.05
N ILE A 9 24.11 0.12 14.27
CA ILE A 9 22.73 -0.28 14.61
C ILE A 9 21.73 0.60 13.85
N ILE A 10 21.96 1.91 13.82
CA ILE A 10 21.06 2.83 13.11
C ILE A 10 21.11 2.57 11.59
N LEU A 11 22.30 2.38 11.01
CA LEU A 11 22.43 2.04 9.59
C LEU A 11 21.72 0.72 9.23
N ALA A 12 21.79 -0.29 10.10
CA ALA A 12 21.07 -1.55 9.92
C ALA A 12 19.55 -1.36 10.02
N MET A 13 19.07 -0.50 10.91
CA MET A 13 17.64 -0.14 11.00
C MET A 13 17.16 0.60 9.74
N CYS A 14 17.96 1.53 9.20
CA CYS A 14 17.66 2.23 7.94
C CYS A 14 17.57 1.27 6.74
N LEU A 15 18.51 0.31 6.63
CA LEU A 15 18.48 -0.71 5.57
C LEU A 15 17.26 -1.63 5.69
N ALA A 16 16.90 -2.04 6.91
CA ALA A 16 15.71 -2.86 7.15
C ALA A 16 14.41 -2.12 6.81
N SER A 17 14.33 -0.83 7.14
CA SER A 17 13.17 0.02 6.83
C SER A 17 13.07 0.35 5.33
N GLY A 18 14.20 0.50 4.62
CA GLY A 18 14.22 0.62 3.16
C GLY A 18 13.68 -0.64 2.45
N ILE A 19 14.03 -1.84 2.92
CA ILE A 19 13.46 -3.10 2.41
C ILE A 19 11.95 -3.16 2.71
N SER A 20 11.53 -2.72 3.90
CA SER A 20 10.12 -2.68 4.27
C SER A 20 9.30 -1.65 3.48
N ALA A 21 9.89 -0.54 3.05
CA ALA A 21 9.25 0.43 2.18
C ALA A 21 9.07 -0.11 0.75
N CYS A 22 10.05 -0.88 0.27
CA CYS A 22 10.02 -1.53 -1.04
C CYS A 22 8.97 -2.66 -1.10
N THR A 23 8.82 -3.46 -0.04
CA THR A 23 7.75 -4.45 0.04
C THR A 23 6.37 -3.81 0.20
N SER A 24 6.28 -2.68 0.92
CA SER A 24 5.03 -1.94 1.09
C SER A 24 4.53 -1.31 -0.22
N THR A 25 5.42 -0.79 -1.08
CA THR A 25 5.04 -0.23 -2.39
C THR A 25 4.54 -1.32 -3.34
N ALA A 26 5.23 -2.47 -3.41
CA ALA A 26 4.76 -3.62 -4.20
C ALA A 26 3.37 -4.13 -3.73
N THR A 27 3.07 -4.06 -2.42
CA THR A 27 1.72 -4.39 -1.94
C THR A 27 0.68 -3.33 -2.30
N VAL A 28 1.02 -2.04 -2.28
CA VAL A 28 0.12 -0.97 -2.74
C VAL A 28 -0.27 -1.20 -4.20
N ASP A 29 0.72 -1.38 -5.08
CA ASP A 29 0.50 -1.57 -6.52
C ASP A 29 -0.38 -2.80 -6.79
N LYS A 30 -0.17 -3.87 -6.02
CA LYS A 30 -0.99 -5.09 -6.10
C LYS A 30 -2.46 -4.83 -5.74
N TYR A 31 -2.71 -4.12 -4.64
CA TYR A 31 -4.08 -3.84 -4.20
C TYR A 31 -4.79 -2.81 -5.09
N GLU A 32 -4.07 -1.82 -5.62
CA GLU A 32 -4.62 -0.91 -6.63
C GLU A 32 -5.00 -1.65 -7.91
N GLY A 33 -4.14 -2.54 -8.42
CA GLY A 33 -4.47 -3.36 -9.59
C GLY A 33 -5.70 -4.26 -9.36
N LEU A 34 -5.87 -4.80 -8.15
CA LEU A 34 -7.06 -5.60 -7.79
C LEU A 34 -8.33 -4.73 -7.67
N ALA A 35 -8.20 -3.50 -7.18
CA ALA A 35 -9.29 -2.54 -7.13
C ALA A 35 -9.73 -2.12 -8.54
N ASP A 36 -8.78 -1.80 -9.42
CA ASP A 36 -9.05 -1.41 -10.80
C ASP A 36 -9.73 -2.55 -11.58
N ALA A 37 -9.25 -3.78 -11.44
CA ALA A 37 -9.88 -4.96 -12.05
C ALA A 37 -11.33 -5.17 -11.54
N SER A 38 -11.58 -4.90 -10.25
CA SER A 38 -12.92 -5.01 -9.66
C SER A 38 -13.85 -3.90 -10.16
N ARG A 39 -13.35 -2.67 -10.30
CA ARG A 39 -14.09 -1.55 -10.92
C ARG A 39 -14.41 -1.80 -12.38
N GLU A 40 -13.46 -2.31 -13.15
CA GLU A 40 -13.67 -2.67 -14.54
C GLU A 40 -14.74 -3.76 -14.68
N ARG A 41 -14.72 -4.75 -13.78
CA ARG A 41 -15.77 -5.77 -13.70
C ARG A 41 -17.13 -5.16 -13.38
N SER A 42 -17.21 -4.25 -12.40
CA SER A 42 -18.44 -3.53 -12.07
C SER A 42 -18.99 -2.74 -13.26
N ALA A 43 -18.12 -2.02 -13.98
CA ALA A 43 -18.49 -1.28 -15.17
C ALA A 43 -19.07 -2.18 -16.27
N ARG A 44 -18.42 -3.33 -16.55
CA ARG A 44 -18.92 -4.32 -17.52
C ARG A 44 -20.25 -4.95 -17.07
N LEU A 45 -20.44 -5.17 -15.78
CA LEU A 45 -21.71 -5.67 -15.24
C LEU A 45 -22.81 -4.59 -15.34
N GLY A 46 -22.46 -3.31 -15.27
CA GLY A 46 -23.38 -2.18 -15.49
C GLY A 46 -23.90 -2.05 -16.93
N GLU A 47 -23.23 -2.66 -17.91
CA GLU A 47 -23.70 -2.75 -19.30
C GLU A 47 -24.76 -3.84 -19.49
N LEU A 48 -24.90 -4.76 -18.53
CA LEU A 48 -25.91 -5.81 -18.56
C LEU A 48 -27.29 -5.25 -18.15
N PRO A 49 -28.39 -5.87 -18.61
CA PRO A 49 -29.73 -5.48 -18.17
C PRO A 49 -29.82 -5.51 -16.65
N GLY A 50 -30.46 -4.49 -16.06
CA GLY A 50 -30.60 -4.29 -14.61
C GLY A 50 -31.52 -5.30 -13.93
N THR A 51 -31.26 -6.60 -14.11
CA THR A 51 -31.89 -7.67 -13.35
C THR A 51 -31.40 -7.63 -11.90
N PRO A 52 -32.19 -8.11 -10.94
CA PRO A 52 -31.77 -8.18 -9.53
C PRO A 52 -30.41 -8.86 -9.35
N ASP A 53 -30.18 -9.97 -10.05
CA ASP A 53 -28.92 -10.72 -10.01
C ASP A 53 -27.72 -9.89 -10.49
N ASN A 54 -27.90 -9.09 -11.55
CA ASN A 54 -26.85 -8.22 -12.07
C ASN A 54 -26.58 -7.03 -11.15
N LEU A 55 -27.62 -6.45 -10.55
CA LEU A 55 -27.48 -5.37 -9.56
C LEU A 55 -26.74 -5.85 -8.31
N ASP A 56 -27.01 -7.08 -7.86
CA ASP A 56 -26.28 -7.70 -6.75
C ASP A 56 -24.83 -8.01 -7.13
N ALA A 57 -24.58 -8.44 -8.37
CA ALA A 57 -23.22 -8.65 -8.88
C ALA A 57 -22.41 -7.34 -8.95
N ILE A 58 -23.03 -6.23 -9.40
CA ILE A 58 -22.43 -4.88 -9.41
C ILE A 58 -22.10 -4.45 -7.99
N ARG A 59 -23.06 -4.55 -7.06
CA ARG A 59 -22.84 -4.20 -5.64
C ARG A 59 -21.71 -4.99 -4.99
N ASN A 60 -21.64 -6.29 -5.27
CA ASN A 60 -20.57 -7.14 -4.76
C ASN A 60 -19.19 -6.77 -5.34
N ALA A 61 -19.14 -6.43 -6.63
CA ALA A 61 -17.90 -5.98 -7.27
C ALA A 61 -17.44 -4.61 -6.71
N ASP A 62 -18.36 -3.67 -6.50
CA ASP A 62 -18.08 -2.37 -5.91
C ASP A 62 -17.60 -2.49 -4.45
N GLN A 63 -18.23 -3.36 -3.65
CA GLN A 63 -17.78 -3.62 -2.28
C GLN A 63 -16.36 -4.22 -2.26
N GLN A 64 -16.04 -5.12 -3.18
CA GLN A 64 -14.68 -5.66 -3.30
C GLN A 64 -13.68 -4.58 -3.70
N ALA A 65 -14.01 -3.71 -4.67
CA ALA A 65 -13.17 -2.60 -5.06
C ALA A 65 -12.86 -1.68 -3.86
N GLN A 66 -13.88 -1.31 -3.08
CA GLN A 66 -13.71 -0.49 -1.88
C GLN A 66 -12.83 -1.15 -0.81
N GLN A 67 -12.96 -2.47 -0.63
CA GLN A 67 -12.10 -3.20 0.31
C GLN A 67 -10.63 -3.18 -0.13
N TYR A 68 -10.36 -3.38 -1.42
CA TYR A 68 -9.00 -3.32 -1.95
C TYR A 68 -8.42 -1.90 -1.92
N GLU A 69 -9.22 -0.88 -2.23
CA GLU A 69 -8.82 0.54 -2.11
C GLU A 69 -8.47 0.92 -0.68
N SER A 70 -9.26 0.48 0.30
CA SER A 70 -8.96 0.70 1.71
C SER A 70 -7.62 0.05 2.10
N GLN A 71 -7.38 -1.19 1.67
CA GLN A 71 -6.12 -1.89 1.92
C GLN A 71 -4.93 -1.19 1.26
N ALA A 72 -5.09 -0.72 0.01
CA ALA A 72 -4.07 0.08 -0.68
C ALA A 72 -3.79 1.40 0.06
N HIS A 73 -4.83 2.09 0.54
CA HIS A 73 -4.69 3.32 1.33
C HIS A 73 -3.94 3.11 2.64
N HIS A 74 -4.22 2.01 3.35
CA HIS A 74 -3.51 1.64 4.57
C HIS A 74 -2.04 1.32 4.30
N ALA A 75 -1.77 0.55 3.25
CA ALA A 75 -0.40 0.24 2.83
C ALA A 75 0.37 1.51 2.39
N ARG A 76 -0.28 2.46 1.70
CA ARG A 76 0.31 3.75 1.36
C ARG A 76 0.69 4.55 2.60
N LYS A 77 -0.23 4.73 3.55
CA LYS A 77 0.05 5.47 4.79
C LYS A 77 1.20 4.84 5.58
N HIS A 78 1.27 3.51 5.61
CA HIS A 78 2.36 2.82 6.27
C HIS A 78 3.70 3.06 5.56
N SER A 79 3.72 2.96 4.22
CA SER A 79 4.91 3.24 3.41
C SER A 79 5.41 4.68 3.56
N SER A 80 4.50 5.67 3.56
CA SER A 80 4.85 7.09 3.70
C SER A 80 5.39 7.41 5.10
N PHE A 81 4.85 6.77 6.14
CA PHE A 81 5.36 6.93 7.49
C PHE A 81 6.77 6.33 7.63
N MET A 82 7.00 5.14 7.07
CA MET A 82 8.32 4.52 7.08
C MET A 82 9.33 5.36 6.29
N ALA A 83 8.93 5.92 5.15
CA ALA A 83 9.76 6.83 4.36
C ALA A 83 10.16 8.08 5.15
N PHE A 84 9.21 8.72 5.85
CA PHE A 84 9.49 9.87 6.71
C PHE A 84 10.46 9.52 7.86
N VAL A 85 10.26 8.38 8.53
CA VAL A 85 11.14 7.92 9.62
C VAL A 85 12.55 7.66 9.09
N THR A 86 12.70 7.04 7.91
CA THR A 86 14.02 6.82 7.32
C THR A 86 14.73 8.12 6.97
N ASP A 87 14.02 9.11 6.42
CA ASP A 87 14.59 10.39 6.01
C ASP A 87 15.08 11.19 7.22
N ALA A 88 14.24 11.30 8.26
CA ALA A 88 14.59 11.97 9.51
C ALA A 88 15.79 11.32 10.24
N ILE A 89 15.90 9.98 10.18
CA ILE A 89 17.04 9.27 10.76
C ILE A 89 18.31 9.48 9.91
N PHE A 90 18.20 9.51 8.58
CA PHE A 90 19.34 9.76 7.70
C PHE A 90 19.93 11.15 7.91
N ASP A 91 19.08 12.18 8.00
CA ASP A 91 19.50 13.55 8.32
C ASP A 91 20.23 13.60 9.67
N LEU A 92 19.72 12.91 10.70
CA LEU A 92 20.34 12.90 12.04
C LEU A 92 21.70 12.16 12.10
N ILE A 93 22.00 11.23 11.17
CA ILE A 93 23.29 10.52 11.13
C ILE A 93 24.35 11.26 10.32
N LEU A 94 23.90 12.01 9.31
CA LEU A 94 24.74 12.73 8.36
C LEU A 94 25.15 14.13 8.84
N ASP A 95 24.41 14.74 9.76
CA ASP A 95 24.84 15.87 10.62
C ASP A 95 25.81 15.40 11.74
#